data_AF-A0A3S6C6F3-F1
#
_entry.id   AF-A0A3S6C6F3-F1
#
_cell.length_a   1.000
_cell.length_b   1.000
_cell.length_c   1.000
_cell.angle_alpha   90.00
_cell.angle_beta   90.00
_cell.angle_gamma   90.00
#
_symmetry.space_group_name_H-M   'P 1'
#
loop_
_entity.id
_entity.type
_entity.pdbx_description
1 polymer ?
#
loop_
_entity_poly.entity_id
_entity_poly.type
_entity_poly.pdbx_seq_one_letter_code
_entity_poly.pdbx_strand_id
1 'polypeptide(L)'
;MIYLVEPTEENTRIAGEKLTVYDYPDGTLAFKHGYRSLKYQVFDKLECVDQGQIVDNKRLGAVLKLAQCKMGELEHDGKRARSKKMPKRRSQAMIQEQLRAINPLLANPEEFRASLKR
;
A
#
# COMPACT_ATOMS: atom_id res chain seq x y z
N MET A 1 0.75 -2.03 6.68
CA MET A 1 0.45 -2.53 5.31
C MET A 1 1.51 -3.49 4.83
N ILE A 2 1.12 -4.72 4.54
CA ILE A 2 1.96 -5.76 3.94
C ILE A 2 1.27 -6.21 2.66
N TYR A 3 2.07 -6.52 1.63
CA TYR A 3 1.58 -7.05 0.37
C TYR A 3 1.96 -8.54 0.33
N LEU A 4 0.96 -9.41 0.25
CA LEU A 4 1.14 -10.84 0.11
C LEU A 4 1.06 -11.18 -1.37
N VAL A 5 2.12 -11.75 -1.91
CA VAL A 5 2.11 -12.32 -3.26
C VAL A 5 1.42 -13.68 -3.20
N GLU A 6 0.55 -13.97 -4.16
CA GLU A 6 -0.15 -15.26 -4.21
C GLU A 6 0.88 -16.41 -4.32
N PRO A 7 0.77 -17.45 -3.48
CA PRO A 7 1.69 -18.59 -3.50
C PRO A 7 1.34 -19.53 -4.66
N THR A 8 1.77 -19.18 -5.87
CA THR A 8 1.78 -20.07 -7.04
C THR A 8 3.12 -20.82 -7.09
N GLU A 9 3.19 -22.01 -7.72
CA GLU A 9 4.43 -22.80 -7.85
C GLU A 9 5.62 -22.01 -8.43
N GLU A 10 5.34 -21.07 -9.32
CA GLU A 10 6.37 -20.22 -9.91
C GLU A 10 6.76 -19.08 -8.96
N ASN A 11 5.83 -18.61 -8.12
CA ASN A 11 6.07 -17.54 -7.15
C ASN A 11 6.82 -18.04 -5.91
N THR A 12 6.69 -19.32 -5.57
CA THR A 12 7.47 -19.94 -4.48
C THR A 12 8.93 -20.10 -4.85
N ARG A 13 9.27 -20.25 -6.14
CA ARG A 13 10.66 -20.31 -6.62
C ARG A 13 11.40 -18.98 -6.49
N ILE A 14 10.68 -17.86 -6.61
CA ILE A 14 11.23 -16.49 -6.52
C ILE A 14 11.19 -15.96 -5.07
N ALA A 15 10.85 -16.82 -4.11
CA ALA A 15 10.81 -16.44 -2.70
C ALA A 15 12.23 -16.08 -2.21
N GLY A 16 12.39 -14.87 -1.70
CA GLY A 16 13.70 -14.34 -1.28
C GLY A 16 14.42 -13.51 -2.35
N GLU A 17 13.91 -13.49 -3.59
CA GLU A 17 14.45 -12.62 -4.65
C GLU A 17 13.89 -11.20 -4.58
N LYS A 18 14.57 -10.26 -5.24
CA LYS A 18 14.16 -8.85 -5.30
C LYS A 18 13.10 -8.63 -6.37
N LEU A 19 12.01 -7.99 -6.01
CA LEU A 19 10.92 -7.62 -6.92
C LEU A 19 10.97 -6.13 -7.27
N THR A 20 10.62 -5.79 -8.51
CA THR A 20 10.44 -4.41 -8.95
C THR A 20 9.02 -3.97 -8.64
N VAL A 21 8.89 -2.82 -7.96
CA VAL A 21 7.60 -2.24 -7.58
C VAL A 21 7.34 -1.02 -8.45
N TYR A 22 6.24 -1.05 -9.19
CA TYR A 22 5.74 0.09 -9.96
C TYR A 22 4.63 0.75 -9.16
N ASP A 23 4.74 2.06 -8.99
CA ASP A 23 3.73 2.90 -8.35
C ASP A 23 3.10 3.75 -9.46
N TYR A 24 1.85 3.45 -9.79
CA TYR A 24 1.11 4.14 -10.84
C TYR A 24 0.41 5.39 -10.28
N PRO A 25 0.13 6.40 -11.11
CA PRO A 25 -0.48 7.65 -10.67
C PRO A 25 -1.92 7.49 -10.13
N ASP A 26 -2.63 6.43 -10.51
CA ASP A 26 -3.91 6.03 -9.92
C ASP A 26 -3.78 5.54 -8.46
N GLY A 27 -2.55 5.25 -8.02
CA GLY A 27 -2.23 4.67 -6.72
C GLY A 27 -2.23 3.15 -6.68
N THR A 28 -2.38 2.50 -7.83
CA THR A 28 -2.22 1.06 -7.96
C THR A 28 -0.75 0.71 -7.89
N LEU A 29 -0.41 -0.32 -7.11
CA LEU A 29 0.93 -0.89 -7.08
C LEU A 29 0.95 -2.11 -8.00
N ALA A 30 2.02 -2.27 -8.78
CA ALA A 30 2.27 -3.53 -9.46
C ALA A 30 3.62 -4.10 -9.04
N PHE A 31 3.61 -5.36 -8.64
CA PHE A 31 4.81 -6.12 -8.35
C PHE A 31 5.19 -6.93 -9.59
N LYS A 32 6.41 -6.76 -10.07
CA LYS A 32 6.91 -7.50 -11.23
C LYS A 32 8.23 -8.20 -10.91
N HIS A 33 8.37 -9.40 -11.48
CA HIS A 33 9.63 -10.12 -11.57
C HIS A 33 10.02 -10.23 -13.05
N GLY A 34 11.05 -9.50 -13.47
CA GLY A 34 11.39 -9.34 -14.89
C GLY A 34 10.21 -8.72 -15.67
N TYR A 35 9.69 -9.45 -16.65
CA TYR A 35 8.55 -9.04 -17.47
C TYR A 35 7.18 -9.49 -16.95
N ARG A 36 7.16 -10.31 -15.89
CA ARG A 36 5.94 -10.92 -15.37
C ARG A 36 5.35 -10.10 -14.23
N SER A 37 4.05 -9.83 -14.27
CA SER A 37 3.29 -9.26 -13.16
C SER A 37 2.83 -10.34 -12.18
N LEU A 38 2.97 -10.05 -10.90
CA LEU A 38 2.57 -10.92 -9.80
C LEU A 38 1.24 -10.43 -9.21
N LYS A 39 0.32 -11.37 -9.00
CA LYS A 39 -0.91 -11.10 -8.25
C LYS A 39 -0.58 -10.96 -6.77
N TYR A 40 -1.20 -9.98 -6.13
CA TYR A 40 -0.98 -9.69 -4.72
C TYR A 40 -2.27 -9.32 -4.01
N GLN A 41 -2.30 -9.54 -2.71
CA GLN A 41 -3.33 -9.09 -1.80
C GLN A 41 -2.72 -8.13 -0.78
N VAL A 42 -3.45 -7.08 -0.42
CA VAL A 42 -3.05 -6.17 0.65
C VAL A 42 -3.54 -6.75 1.97
N PHE A 43 -2.61 -7.09 2.86
CA PHE A 43 -2.92 -7.51 4.22
C PHE A 43 -2.62 -6.37 5.19
N ASP A 44 -3.63 -5.99 5.96
CA ASP A 44 -3.45 -5.09 7.08
C ASP A 44 -3.26 -5.88 8.38
N LYS A 45 -2.06 -5.80 8.95
CA LYS A 45 -1.71 -6.51 10.20
C LYS A 45 -2.51 -6.03 11.41
N LEU A 46 -3.18 -4.89 11.30
CA LEU A 46 -3.93 -4.23 12.36
C LEU A 46 -5.41 -4.10 11.97
N GLU A 47 -5.93 -5.04 11.18
CA GLU A 47 -7.36 -5.13 10.95
C GLU A 47 -8.08 -5.02 12.30
N CYS A 48 -8.93 -4.00 12.42
CA CYS A 48 -9.67 -3.73 13.64
C CYS A 48 -10.56 -4.94 13.89
N VAL A 49 -10.13 -5.83 14.79
CA VAL A 49 -11.02 -6.84 15.36
C VAL A 49 -12.19 -6.07 15.95
N ASP A 50 -13.38 -6.27 15.41
CA ASP A 50 -14.60 -5.76 16.00
C ASP A 50 -14.64 -6.32 17.43
N GLN A 51 -14.38 -5.48 18.41
CA GLN A 51 -14.50 -5.85 19.81
C GLN A 51 -16.00 -6.04 20.02
N GLY A 52 -16.49 -7.26 19.73
CA GLY A 52 -17.87 -7.64 19.90
C GLY A 52 -18.38 -7.19 21.26
N GLN A 53 -19.70 -6.97 21.36
CA GLN A 53 -20.34 -6.33 22.51
C GLN A 53 -19.70 -6.77 23.83
N ILE A 54 -19.13 -5.81 24.58
CA ILE A 54 -18.56 -6.04 25.90
C ILE A 54 -19.72 -6.49 26.80
N VAL A 55 -19.91 -7.80 26.92
CA VAL A 55 -20.87 -8.37 27.87
C VAL A 55 -20.30 -8.11 29.26
N ASP A 56 -21.16 -7.77 30.23
CA ASP A 56 -20.83 -7.44 31.63
C ASP A 56 -20.17 -8.61 32.40
N ASN A 57 -19.02 -9.09 31.93
CA ASN A 57 -18.22 -10.06 32.62
C ASN A 57 -17.29 -9.29 33.55
N LYS A 58 -17.65 -9.25 34.84
CA LYS A 58 -16.99 -8.47 35.91
C LYS A 58 -15.46 -8.57 35.95
N ARG A 59 -14.87 -9.61 35.35
CA ARG A 59 -13.42 -9.88 35.36
C ARG A 59 -12.69 -9.54 34.06
N LEU A 60 -13.40 -9.27 32.96
CA LEU A 60 -12.78 -8.97 31.65
C LEU A 60 -12.60 -7.47 31.40
N GLY A 61 -13.33 -6.60 32.09
CA GLY A 61 -13.26 -5.15 31.86
C GLY A 61 -11.85 -4.55 32.05
N ALA A 62 -11.09 -5.03 33.04
CA ALA A 62 -9.72 -4.58 33.25
C ALA A 62 -8.75 -5.02 32.14
N VAL A 63 -8.91 -6.26 31.65
CA VAL A 63 -8.09 -6.83 30.58
C VAL A 63 -8.40 -6.15 29.24
N LEU A 64 -9.68 -5.88 28.97
CA LEU A 64 -10.12 -5.16 27.77
C LEU A 64 -9.62 -3.72 27.75
N LYS A 65 -9.66 -3.01 28.90
CA LYS A 65 -9.06 -1.67 29.02
C LYS A 65 -7.56 -1.68 28.74
N LEU A 66 -6.84 -2.68 29.27
CA LEU A 66 -5.41 -2.83 29.00
C LEU A 66 -5.13 -3.05 27.50
N ALA A 67 -5.94 -3.89 26.84
CA ALA A 67 -5.83 -4.13 25.40
C ALA A 67 -6.09 -2.86 24.59
N GLN A 68 -7.12 -2.07 24.95
CA GLN A 68 -7.42 -0.79 24.30
C GLN A 68 -6.29 0.24 24.46
N CYS A 69 -5.74 0.39 25.67
CA CYS A 69 -4.61 1.29 25.90
C CYS A 69 -3.40 0.90 25.03
N LYS A 70 -3.08 -0.40 24.97
CA LYS A 70 -1.97 -0.91 24.18
C LYS A 70 -2.20 -0.74 22.67
N MET A 71 -3.43 -0.91 22.21
CA MET A 71 -3.78 -0.59 20.82
C MET A 71 -3.55 0.89 20.53
N GLY A 72 -4.04 1.79 21.40
CA GLY A 72 -3.84 3.25 21.32
C GLY A 72 -2.36 3.67 21.24
N GLU A 73 -1.51 3.10 22.09
CA GLU A 73 -0.07 3.31 22.07
C GLU A 73 0.56 2.94 20.72
N LEU A 74 0.17 1.79 20.14
CA LEU A 74 0.66 1.34 18.83
C LEU A 74 0.19 2.25 17.69
N GLU A 75 -0.97 2.90 17.80
CA GLU A 75 -1.42 3.91 16.83
C GLU A 75 -0.57 5.18 16.95
N HIS A 76 -0.36 5.67 18.18
CA HIS A 76 0.37 6.90 18.47
C HIS A 76 1.85 6.82 18.07
N ASP A 77 2.49 5.67 18.33
CA ASP A 77 3.88 5.39 17.93
C ASP A 77 4.09 5.37 16.41
N GLY A 78 3.02 5.54 15.61
CA GLY A 78 3.12 5.56 14.16
C GLY A 78 3.57 4.21 13.59
N LYS A 79 3.44 3.11 14.36
CA LYS A 79 3.70 1.75 13.88
C LYS A 79 2.68 1.31 12.82
N ARG A 80 1.58 2.06 12.69
CA ARG A 80 0.64 2.03 11.57
C ARG A 80 1.17 2.66 10.28
N ALA A 81 2.12 3.60 10.39
CA ALA A 81 2.61 4.33 9.24
C ALA A 81 3.46 3.43 8.33
N ARG A 82 3.33 3.62 7.01
CA ARG A 82 4.15 2.96 5.99
C ARG A 82 5.64 3.20 6.28
N SER A 83 6.50 2.22 6.00
CA SER A 83 7.95 2.36 6.11
C SER A 83 8.45 3.64 5.45
N LYS A 84 9.31 4.41 6.13
CA LYS A 84 9.88 5.67 5.63
C LYS A 84 10.74 5.47 4.36
N LYS A 85 11.20 4.24 4.08
CA LYS A 85 11.97 3.88 2.88
C LYS A 85 11.09 3.63 1.64
N MET A 86 9.77 3.53 1.80
CA MET A 86 8.86 3.41 0.66
C MET A 86 8.54 4.79 0.06
N PRO A 87 8.39 4.90 -1.27
CA PRO A 87 7.95 6.13 -1.92
C PRO A 87 6.68 6.68 -1.26
N LYS A 88 6.64 7.98 -1.01
CA LYS A 88 5.46 8.65 -0.45
C LYS A 88 4.61 9.21 -1.59
N ARG A 89 3.31 8.98 -1.54
CA ARG A 89 2.32 9.55 -2.49
C ARG A 89 2.48 11.08 -2.66
N ARG A 90 2.80 11.82 -1.59
CA ARG A 90 2.98 13.28 -1.64
C ARG A 90 4.22 13.73 -2.42
N SER A 91 5.35 13.01 -2.31
CA SER A 91 6.54 13.38 -3.07
C SER A 91 6.33 13.13 -4.56
N GLN A 92 5.53 12.14 -4.94
CA GLN A 92 5.20 11.86 -6.33
C GLN A 92 4.22 12.88 -6.93
N ALA A 93 3.20 13.32 -6.18
CA ALA A 93 2.28 14.36 -6.65
C ALA A 93 3.04 15.66 -7.00
N MET A 94 3.97 16.09 -6.13
CA MET A 94 4.83 17.24 -6.40
C MET A 94 5.73 17.03 -7.63
N ILE A 95 6.35 15.85 -7.76
CA ILE A 95 7.17 15.52 -8.94
C ILE A 95 6.31 15.51 -10.21
N GLN A 96 5.09 15.00 -10.13
CA GLN A 96 4.17 14.91 -11.27
C GLN A 96 3.64 16.29 -11.68
N GLU A 97 3.39 17.18 -10.72
CA GLU A 97 3.05 18.57 -10.97
C GLU A 97 4.21 19.35 -11.62
N GLN A 98 5.44 19.13 -11.15
CA GLN A 98 6.64 19.65 -11.83
C GLN A 98 6.79 19.09 -13.25
N LEU A 99 6.53 17.80 -13.45
CA LEU A 99 6.55 17.17 -14.78
C LEU A 99 5.44 17.69 -15.69
N ARG A 100 4.26 18.02 -15.17
CA ARG A 100 3.18 18.68 -15.92
C ARG A 100 3.57 20.09 -16.37
N ALA A 101 4.31 20.82 -15.55
CA ALA A 101 4.83 22.14 -15.91
C ALA A 101 5.88 22.08 -17.03
N ILE A 102 6.64 20.99 -17.11
CA ILE A 102 7.72 20.80 -18.11
C ILE A 102 7.20 20.11 -19.38
N ASN A 103 6.28 19.15 -19.24
CA ASN A 103 5.78 18.34 -20.34
C ASN A 103 4.31 18.69 -20.67
N PRO A 104 4.05 19.41 -21.77
CA PRO A 104 2.69 19.81 -22.16
C PRO A 104 1.76 18.62 -22.44
N LEU A 105 2.31 17.44 -22.77
CA LEU A 105 1.54 16.20 -22.97
C LEU A 105 0.87 15.71 -21.68
N LEU A 106 1.49 15.98 -20.52
CA LEU A 106 0.96 15.56 -19.22
C LEU A 106 0.01 16.61 -18.63
N ALA A 107 0.05 17.86 -19.13
CA ALA A 107 -0.83 18.94 -18.72
C ALA A 107 -2.26 18.71 -19.23
N ASN A 108 -2.41 18.42 -20.53
CA ASN A 108 -3.69 18.16 -21.19
C ASN A 108 -3.66 16.80 -21.92
N PRO A 109 -3.80 15.68 -21.21
CA PRO A 109 -3.69 14.34 -21.83
C PRO A 109 -4.76 14.08 -22.90
N GLU A 110 -5.93 14.72 -22.81
CA GLU A 110 -7.04 14.62 -23.78
C GLU A 110 -6.73 15.29 -25.14
N GLU A 111 -5.79 16.24 -25.17
CA GLU A 111 -5.43 16.96 -26.41
C GLU A 111 -4.37 16.21 -27.22
N PHE A 112 -3.74 15.18 -26.63
CA PHE A 112 -2.71 14.41 -27.32
C PHE A 112 -3.32 13.48 -28.36
N ARG A 113 -3.11 13.83 -29.63
CA ARG A 113 -3.34 12.93 -30.76
C ARG A 113 -2.02 12.34 -31.22
N ALA A 114 -1.78 11.08 -30.87
CA ALA A 114 -0.64 10.33 -31.40
C ALA A 114 -0.73 10.32 -32.94
N SER A 115 0.33 10.75 -33.63
CA SER A 115 0.37 10.61 -35.09
C SER A 115 0.50 9.11 -35.40
N LEU A 116 -0.61 8.48 -35.77
CA LEU A 116 -0.58 7.19 -36.43
C LEU A 116 0.12 7.40 -37.78
N LYS A 117 1.42 7.10 -37.83
CA LYS A 117 2.14 7.03 -39.10
C LYS A 117 1.57 5.85 -39.89
N ARG A 118 1.08 6.14 -41.10
CA ARG A 118 0.85 5.17 -42.16
C ARG A 118 2.17 4.57 -42.63
#